data_AF-A0A061SEE6-F1
#
_entry.id   AF-A0A061SEE6-F1
#
_cell.length_a   1.000
_cell.length_b   1.000
_cell.length_c   1.000
_cell.angle_alpha   90.00
_cell.angle_beta   90.00
_cell.angle_gamma   90.00
#
_symmetry.space_group_name_H-M   'P 1'
#
loop_
_entity.id
_entity.type
_entity.pdbx_description
1 polymer ?
#
loop_
_entity_poly.entity_id
_entity_poly.type
_entity_poly.pdbx_seq_one_letter_code
_entity_poly.pdbx_strand_id
1 'polypeptide(L)'
;MIDSVTSLCRIPPGLTSRPRVPQRISFAAPGVVALTKIPMAANTARKGCRRAEERQHASAACCDEAATAVPRKALNGVAPLLPESGGNTDSPSLGFSSIPVALEAFKRGEPLVVLDDEDRENEGDLILAAEHATSQNIAFMVRYTSGVICVGMRGEDLDRLQIPLMVEPKSNEDSMRTAFTVTVDLKKGTTTGISASDRAATLRALADPQSTPGMFNKPGHIFPLRCRPGGVCERPGHTEASVDLAALAGCRPAGVLCEIVNDDGTMARTPELLRFGAVHGLHVITIKDLVSHIQQETEGTATRA
;
A
#
# COMPACT_ATOMS: atom_id res chain seq x y z
N MET A 1 12.53 -17.56 -55.27
CA MET A 1 12.32 -18.70 -54.35
C MET A 1 12.53 -18.15 -52.94
N ILE A 2 11.45 -17.79 -52.27
CA ILE A 2 11.46 -17.32 -50.88
C ILE A 2 10.59 -18.34 -50.16
N ASP A 3 11.24 -19.28 -49.47
CA ASP A 3 10.53 -20.33 -48.73
C ASP A 3 10.28 -19.88 -47.28
N SER A 4 9.00 -19.96 -46.94
CA SER A 4 8.37 -19.66 -45.67
C SER A 4 8.75 -20.66 -44.59
N VAL A 5 9.14 -20.19 -43.40
CA VAL A 5 9.23 -21.01 -42.20
C VAL A 5 8.24 -20.47 -41.18
N THR A 6 6.99 -20.93 -41.28
CA THR A 6 5.96 -20.74 -40.25
C THR A 6 5.96 -21.98 -39.36
N SER A 7 6.71 -21.96 -38.26
CA SER A 7 6.65 -23.00 -37.23
C SER A 7 5.57 -22.64 -36.21
N LEU A 8 4.37 -23.21 -36.37
CA LEU A 8 3.29 -23.15 -35.39
C LEU A 8 3.69 -23.91 -34.11
N CYS A 9 3.92 -23.17 -33.03
CA CYS A 9 4.03 -23.73 -31.70
C CYS A 9 2.63 -24.15 -31.20
N ARG A 10 2.36 -25.45 -31.16
CA ARG A 10 1.11 -26.01 -30.60
C ARG A 10 1.19 -26.02 -29.07
N ILE A 11 0.29 -25.27 -28.42
CA ILE A 11 0.09 -25.31 -26.96
C ILE A 11 -0.78 -26.54 -26.62
N PRO A 12 -0.36 -27.44 -25.71
CA PRO A 12 -1.19 -28.56 -25.27
C PRO A 12 -2.38 -28.09 -24.40
N PRO A 13 -3.58 -28.68 -24.55
CA PRO A 13 -4.73 -28.32 -23.72
C PRO A 13 -4.60 -29.02 -22.36
N GLY A 14 -4.49 -28.26 -21.25
CA GLY A 14 -4.42 -28.91 -19.93
C GLY A 14 -4.05 -28.10 -18.69
N LEU A 15 -3.95 -26.77 -18.72
CA LEU A 15 -3.74 -25.97 -17.51
C LEU A 15 -4.91 -25.01 -17.25
N THR A 16 -6.02 -25.56 -16.79
CA THR A 16 -7.07 -24.80 -16.11
C THR A 16 -6.93 -24.94 -14.60
N SER A 17 -5.75 -24.60 -14.05
CA SER A 17 -5.65 -24.30 -12.62
C SER A 17 -5.93 -22.81 -12.45
N ARG A 18 -7.13 -22.47 -11.95
CA ARG A 18 -7.45 -21.13 -11.46
C ARG A 18 -6.30 -20.64 -10.57
N PRO A 19 -5.80 -19.40 -10.70
CA PRO A 19 -4.83 -18.88 -9.75
C PRO A 19 -5.44 -18.95 -8.34
N ARG A 20 -4.73 -19.57 -7.40
CA ARG A 20 -5.11 -19.51 -5.99
C ARG A 20 -5.07 -18.03 -5.59
N VAL A 21 -6.16 -17.55 -5.00
CA VAL A 21 -6.18 -16.25 -4.32
C VAL A 21 -4.99 -16.22 -3.35
N PRO A 22 -4.08 -15.24 -3.45
CA PRO A 22 -2.91 -15.21 -2.59
C PRO A 22 -3.35 -14.94 -1.15
N GLN A 23 -2.70 -15.63 -0.22
CA GLN A 23 -2.95 -15.52 1.22
C GLN A 23 -2.73 -14.07 1.67
N ARG A 24 -3.59 -13.58 2.59
CA ARG A 24 -3.41 -12.31 3.30
C ARG A 24 -1.95 -12.19 3.76
N ILE A 25 -1.27 -11.12 3.35
CA ILE A 25 0.02 -10.76 3.94
C ILE A 25 -0.28 -10.06 5.25
N SER A 26 0.20 -10.63 6.36
CA SER A 26 0.25 -9.93 7.63
C SER A 26 1.50 -9.05 7.62
N PHE A 27 1.31 -7.73 7.59
CA PHE A 27 2.38 -6.78 7.85
C PHE A 27 2.70 -6.84 9.34
N ALA A 28 3.71 -7.62 9.72
CA ALA A 28 4.17 -7.66 11.10
C ALA A 28 4.85 -6.33 11.43
N ALA A 29 4.43 -5.66 12.50
CA ALA A 29 5.12 -4.50 13.04
C ALA A 29 6.58 -4.87 13.37
N PRO A 30 7.58 -4.00 13.07
CA PRO A 30 8.96 -4.24 13.43
C PRO A 30 9.11 -4.37 14.96
N GLY A 31 9.86 -5.39 15.37
CA GLY A 31 9.75 -6.02 16.69
C GLY A 31 10.15 -5.15 17.88
N VAL A 32 9.34 -5.26 18.94
CA VAL A 32 9.75 -4.99 20.32
C VAL A 32 10.77 -6.07 20.73
N VAL A 33 11.92 -5.63 21.23
CA VAL A 33 12.99 -6.51 21.73
C VAL A 33 12.45 -7.36 22.89
N ALA A 34 12.40 -8.68 22.71
CA ALA A 34 12.04 -9.62 23.76
C ALA A 34 13.17 -9.71 24.79
N LEU A 35 12.90 -9.24 26.01
CA LEU A 35 13.76 -9.46 27.18
C LEU A 35 13.84 -10.95 27.53
N THR A 36 15.05 -11.33 27.92
CA THR A 36 15.60 -12.66 28.13
C THR A 36 14.88 -13.56 29.14
N LYS A 37 14.96 -14.87 28.85
CA LYS A 37 14.49 -16.04 29.62
C LYS A 37 14.92 -16.03 31.10
N ILE A 38 14.01 -16.48 31.97
CA ILE A 38 14.29 -17.04 33.30
C ILE A 38 13.77 -18.50 33.29
N PRO A 39 14.52 -19.53 33.71
CA PRO A 39 14.09 -20.92 33.57
C PRO A 39 13.48 -21.53 34.84
N MET A 40 12.63 -22.53 34.56
CA MET A 40 12.28 -23.73 35.34
C MET A 40 11.38 -23.64 36.59
N ALA A 41 10.22 -24.30 36.46
CA ALA A 41 9.83 -25.35 37.39
C ALA A 41 9.12 -26.47 36.61
N ALA A 42 9.65 -27.70 36.73
CA ALA A 42 9.05 -28.92 36.23
C ALA A 42 7.88 -29.33 37.13
N ASN A 43 6.81 -29.87 36.54
CA ASN A 43 5.96 -30.79 37.27
C ASN A 43 5.42 -31.91 36.37
N THR A 44 5.60 -33.12 36.87
CA THR A 44 5.30 -34.42 36.27
C THR A 44 3.88 -34.88 36.59
N ALA A 45 3.11 -35.32 35.59
CA ALA A 45 2.01 -36.30 35.75
C ALA A 45 1.67 -36.88 34.36
N ARG A 46 2.16 -38.07 34.01
CA ARG A 46 1.51 -39.40 34.08
C ARG A 46 0.27 -39.60 33.18
N LYS A 47 0.43 -40.61 32.28
CA LYS A 47 -0.53 -41.63 31.78
C LYS A 47 -1.77 -41.08 31.04
N GLY A 48 -2.08 -41.38 29.78
CA GLY A 48 -1.84 -42.55 28.95
C GLY A 48 -3.18 -43.22 28.66
N CYS A 49 -3.67 -43.23 27.41
CA CYS A 49 -4.49 -44.33 26.85
C CYS A 49 -4.76 -44.16 25.33
N ARG A 50 -4.28 -45.16 24.59
CA ARG A 50 -4.73 -45.84 23.36
C ARG A 50 -5.82 -45.22 22.43
N ARG A 51 -5.43 -45.22 21.14
CA ARG A 51 -6.16 -45.53 19.88
C ARG A 51 -7.66 -45.86 19.95
N ALA A 52 -8.42 -45.30 19.01
CA ALA A 52 -9.18 -46.09 18.03
C ALA A 52 -9.49 -45.25 16.78
N GLU A 53 -9.14 -45.79 15.61
CA GLU A 53 -9.63 -45.42 14.28
C GLU A 53 -11.02 -46.04 14.08
N GLU A 54 -11.90 -45.38 13.31
CA GLU A 54 -12.79 -46.11 12.39
C GLU A 54 -13.29 -45.19 11.26
N ARG A 55 -13.06 -45.66 10.03
CA ARG A 55 -13.70 -45.25 8.77
C ARG A 55 -15.16 -45.80 8.81
N GLN A 56 -16.15 -45.45 7.98
CA GLN A 56 -16.18 -45.48 6.52
C GLN A 56 -17.65 -45.26 6.04
N HIS A 57 -17.79 -44.47 4.96
CA HIS A 57 -18.72 -44.55 3.81
C HIS A 57 -20.26 -44.77 3.85
N ALA A 58 -20.86 -44.12 2.81
CA ALA A 58 -22.09 -44.42 2.05
C ALA A 58 -23.41 -43.86 2.64
N SER A 59 -24.40 -43.37 1.90
CA SER A 59 -24.78 -43.40 0.47
C SER A 59 -25.84 -42.30 0.20
N ALA A 60 -26.11 -42.09 -1.09
CA ALA A 60 -26.94 -41.12 -1.79
C ALA A 60 -28.45 -41.01 -1.45
N ALA A 61 -28.94 -39.80 -1.78
CA ALA A 61 -30.23 -39.44 -2.40
C ALA A 61 -31.55 -39.64 -1.66
N CYS A 62 -32.24 -38.52 -1.39
CA CYS A 62 -33.66 -38.36 -1.74
C CYS A 62 -34.02 -36.86 -1.79
N CYS A 63 -34.83 -36.50 -2.80
CA CYS A 63 -35.49 -35.21 -2.97
C CYS A 63 -36.51 -34.97 -1.84
N ASP A 64 -36.68 -33.73 -1.40
CA ASP A 64 -37.99 -33.04 -1.35
C ASP A 64 -37.89 -31.63 -0.75
N GLU A 65 -38.68 -30.73 -1.35
CA GLU A 65 -38.95 -29.38 -0.89
C GLU A 65 -39.68 -29.38 0.46
N ALA A 66 -39.22 -28.56 1.40
CA ALA A 66 -40.08 -28.01 2.45
C ALA A 66 -39.48 -26.71 3.00
N ALA A 67 -39.99 -25.59 2.48
CA ALA A 67 -39.83 -24.28 3.09
C ALA A 67 -40.53 -24.26 4.45
N THR A 68 -39.77 -24.12 5.53
CA THR A 68 -40.32 -23.81 6.86
C THR A 68 -39.89 -22.41 7.28
N ALA A 69 -40.89 -21.54 7.33
CA ALA A 69 -40.81 -20.16 7.80
C ALA A 69 -40.28 -20.07 9.24
N VAL A 70 -39.36 -19.12 9.47
CA VAL A 70 -38.94 -18.68 10.81
C VAL A 70 -39.77 -17.42 11.14
N PRO A 71 -40.36 -17.33 12.36
CA PRO A 71 -41.36 -16.32 12.66
C PRO A 71 -40.75 -14.92 12.86
N ARG A 72 -41.37 -13.92 12.22
CA ARG A 72 -41.17 -12.49 12.48
C ARG A 72 -41.68 -12.16 13.88
N LYS A 73 -40.83 -11.60 14.75
CA LYS A 73 -41.28 -10.96 15.98
C LYS A 73 -40.58 -9.62 16.20
N ALA A 74 -41.44 -8.60 16.29
CA ALA A 74 -41.28 -7.29 16.93
C ALA A 74 -40.28 -6.29 16.33
N LEU A 75 -40.80 -5.50 15.38
CA LEU A 75 -40.50 -4.08 15.26
C LEU A 75 -40.90 -3.37 16.56
N ASN A 76 -39.98 -2.64 17.19
CA ASN A 76 -40.31 -1.47 18.00
C ASN A 76 -39.09 -0.52 18.08
N GLY A 77 -39.22 0.62 17.39
CA GLY A 77 -38.79 1.94 17.81
C GLY A 77 -37.34 2.17 18.24
N VAL A 78 -36.49 2.55 17.29
CA VAL A 78 -35.48 3.59 17.52
C VAL A 78 -35.51 4.51 16.30
N ALA A 79 -35.99 5.73 16.47
CA ALA A 79 -35.88 6.77 15.45
C ALA A 79 -34.40 7.05 15.17
N PRO A 80 -33.98 7.29 13.92
CA PRO A 80 -32.60 7.66 13.67
C PRO A 80 -32.40 9.08 14.22
N LEU A 81 -31.61 9.18 15.30
CA LEU A 81 -31.05 10.45 15.74
C LEU A 81 -30.15 10.95 14.63
N LEU A 82 -30.62 11.94 13.86
CA LEU A 82 -29.74 12.76 13.03
C LEU A 82 -28.75 13.43 13.97
N PRO A 83 -27.42 13.30 13.76
CA PRO A 83 -26.48 14.04 14.58
C PRO A 83 -26.60 15.52 14.24
N GLU A 84 -26.79 16.31 15.28
CA GLU A 84 -26.66 17.77 15.28
C GLU A 84 -25.31 18.18 14.65
N SER A 85 -25.35 19.25 13.86
CA SER A 85 -24.25 19.76 13.05
C SER A 85 -23.09 20.29 13.90
N GLY A 86 -22.15 19.40 14.23
CA GLY A 86 -20.75 19.72 14.49
C GLY A 86 -19.90 18.97 13.46
N GLY A 87 -19.09 19.68 12.67
CA GLY A 87 -18.28 19.09 11.61
C GLY A 87 -17.39 17.97 12.13
N ASN A 88 -17.74 16.72 11.79
CA ASN A 88 -17.02 15.53 12.22
C ASN A 88 -15.82 15.31 11.31
N THR A 89 -14.60 15.35 11.88
CA THR A 89 -13.30 15.17 11.21
C THR A 89 -13.09 13.77 10.61
N ASP A 90 -14.05 12.88 10.86
CA ASP A 90 -13.93 11.43 10.72
C ASP A 90 -14.94 10.83 9.75
N SER A 91 -15.62 11.64 8.93
CA SER A 91 -16.59 11.16 7.94
C SER A 91 -15.90 10.96 6.58
N PRO A 92 -15.35 9.76 6.28
CA PRO A 92 -14.74 9.51 4.98
C PRO A 92 -15.78 9.54 3.87
N SER A 93 -15.31 9.71 2.64
CA SER A 93 -16.12 9.40 1.46
C SER A 93 -16.67 7.96 1.56
N LEU A 94 -17.90 7.74 1.08
CA LEU A 94 -18.58 6.45 1.25
C LEU A 94 -17.76 5.30 0.64
N GLY A 95 -17.40 4.31 1.45
CA GLY A 95 -16.58 3.16 1.04
C GLY A 95 -15.08 3.31 1.30
N PHE A 96 -14.63 4.48 1.78
CA PHE A 96 -13.24 4.76 2.12
C PHE A 96 -13.00 4.75 3.63
N SER A 97 -11.73 4.59 4.04
CA SER A 97 -11.31 4.71 5.44
C SER A 97 -11.14 6.18 5.83
N SER A 98 -11.34 6.52 7.10
CA SER A 98 -11.02 7.86 7.58
C SER A 98 -9.50 8.09 7.59
N ILE A 99 -9.09 9.34 7.36
CA ILE A 99 -7.66 9.72 7.35
C ILE A 99 -6.98 9.36 8.69
N PRO A 100 -7.55 9.63 9.88
CA PRO A 100 -6.91 9.25 11.14
C PRO A 100 -6.63 7.74 11.27
N VAL A 101 -7.57 6.89 10.82
CA VAL A 101 -7.37 5.43 10.85
C VAL A 101 -6.27 5.01 9.88
N ALA A 102 -6.24 5.60 8.69
CA ALA A 102 -5.21 5.33 7.70
C ALA A 102 -3.82 5.79 8.18
N LEU A 103 -3.70 6.94 8.84
CA LEU A 103 -2.45 7.44 9.41
C LEU A 103 -1.89 6.51 10.49
N GLU A 104 -2.74 5.96 11.36
CA GLU A 104 -2.31 4.98 12.36
C GLU A 104 -1.79 3.68 11.72
N ALA A 105 -2.38 3.23 10.62
CA ALA A 105 -1.86 2.10 9.85
C ALA A 105 -0.53 2.44 9.17
N PHE A 106 -0.44 3.62 8.53
CA PHE A 106 0.76 4.12 7.86
C PHE A 106 1.95 4.20 8.82
N LYS A 107 1.73 4.70 10.03
CA LYS A 107 2.70 4.79 11.13
C LYS A 107 3.23 3.44 11.58
N ARG A 108 2.44 2.36 11.43
CA ARG A 108 2.89 0.98 11.72
C ARG A 108 3.66 0.35 10.56
N GLY A 109 3.85 1.07 9.45
CA GLY A 109 4.51 0.58 8.24
C GLY A 109 3.58 -0.21 7.32
N GLU A 110 2.27 -0.11 7.50
CA GLU A 110 1.29 -0.73 6.62
C GLU A 110 1.09 0.13 5.36
N PRO A 111 1.11 -0.46 4.15
CA PRO A 111 0.76 0.26 2.93
C PRO A 111 -0.71 0.70 2.91
N LEU A 112 -0.98 1.80 2.24
CA LEU A 112 -2.32 2.29 1.92
C LEU A 112 -2.57 2.22 0.43
N VAL A 113 -3.84 2.12 0.04
CA VAL A 113 -4.28 2.43 -1.33
C VAL A 113 -4.78 3.87 -1.32
N VAL A 114 -4.19 4.73 -2.15
CA VAL A 114 -4.52 6.16 -2.20
C VAL A 114 -5.00 6.49 -3.60
N LEU A 115 -6.20 7.03 -3.71
CA LEU A 115 -6.82 7.40 -4.99
C LEU A 115 -6.71 8.90 -5.21
N ASP A 116 -6.39 9.30 -6.44
CA ASP A 116 -6.59 10.67 -6.89
C ASP A 116 -8.01 10.89 -7.47
N ASP A 117 -8.30 12.13 -7.88
CA ASP A 117 -9.62 12.47 -8.42
C ASP A 117 -9.86 11.80 -9.80
N GLU A 118 -11.13 11.45 -10.07
CA GLU A 118 -11.54 10.82 -11.35
C GLU A 118 -11.22 11.69 -12.58
N ASP A 119 -11.15 13.01 -12.41
CA ASP A 119 -10.82 13.97 -13.48
C ASP A 119 -9.31 14.20 -13.66
N ARG A 120 -8.45 13.54 -12.86
CA ARG A 120 -6.99 13.63 -12.92
C ARG A 120 -6.38 12.38 -13.57
N GLU A 121 -5.87 11.42 -12.81
CA GLU A 121 -5.36 10.14 -13.33
C GLU A 121 -6.45 9.05 -13.23
N ASN A 122 -7.39 9.20 -12.28
CA ASN A 122 -8.39 8.19 -11.92
C ASN A 122 -7.72 6.86 -11.52
N GLU A 123 -6.57 6.95 -10.87
CA GLU A 123 -5.69 5.84 -10.53
C GLU A 123 -5.58 5.69 -9.01
N GLY A 124 -4.98 4.58 -8.58
CA GLY A 124 -4.67 4.36 -7.18
C GLY A 124 -3.27 3.81 -6.98
N ASP A 125 -2.55 4.41 -6.05
CA ASP A 125 -1.20 4.03 -5.70
C ASP A 125 -1.16 3.21 -4.42
N LEU A 126 -0.25 2.23 -4.37
CA LEU A 126 0.22 1.69 -3.10
C LEU A 126 1.23 2.67 -2.50
N ILE A 127 0.91 3.22 -1.33
CA ILE A 127 1.77 4.18 -0.64
C ILE A 127 2.18 3.67 0.75
N LEU A 128 3.46 3.78 1.11
CA LEU A 128 3.96 3.54 2.47
C LEU A 128 5.10 4.48 2.85
N ALA A 129 5.37 4.66 4.15
CA ALA A 129 6.53 5.44 4.60
C ALA A 129 7.84 4.77 4.17
N ALA A 130 8.75 5.52 3.53
CA ALA A 130 9.99 4.96 3.00
C ALA A 130 10.91 4.36 4.07
N GLU A 131 10.88 4.88 5.30
CA GLU A 131 11.63 4.31 6.42
C GLU A 131 11.12 2.91 6.85
N HIS A 132 9.87 2.58 6.53
CA HIS A 132 9.23 1.28 6.79
C HIS A 132 9.29 0.34 5.58
N ALA A 133 10.01 0.70 4.51
CA ALA A 133 10.20 -0.20 3.38
C ALA A 133 10.88 -1.50 3.84
N THR A 134 10.28 -2.64 3.53
CA THR A 134 10.79 -3.99 3.79
C THR A 134 10.89 -4.76 2.49
N SER A 135 11.69 -5.82 2.44
CA SER A 135 11.74 -6.66 1.23
C SER A 135 10.35 -7.23 0.88
N GLN A 136 9.53 -7.52 1.88
CA GLN A 136 8.19 -8.08 1.73
C GLN A 136 7.20 -7.08 1.15
N ASN A 137 7.11 -5.85 1.69
CA ASN A 137 6.18 -4.85 1.17
C ASN A 137 6.61 -4.31 -0.20
N ILE A 138 7.92 -4.23 -0.48
CA ILE A 138 8.41 -3.88 -1.81
C ILE A 138 8.16 -5.03 -2.80
N ALA A 139 8.36 -6.29 -2.42
CA ALA A 139 7.99 -7.42 -3.29
C ALA A 139 6.48 -7.45 -3.58
N PHE A 140 5.65 -7.12 -2.58
CA PHE A 140 4.21 -6.96 -2.75
C PHE A 140 3.89 -5.85 -3.75
N MET A 141 4.47 -4.66 -3.57
CA MET A 141 4.32 -3.54 -4.50
C MET A 141 4.66 -3.98 -5.93
N VAL A 142 5.86 -4.52 -6.16
CA VAL A 142 6.30 -5.02 -7.48
C VAL A 142 5.33 -6.01 -8.12
N ARG A 143 4.68 -6.86 -7.33
CA ARG A 143 3.75 -7.87 -7.85
C ARG A 143 2.45 -7.26 -8.39
N TYR A 144 1.98 -6.16 -7.81
CA TYR A 144 0.64 -5.62 -8.07
C TYR A 144 0.63 -4.23 -8.67
N THR A 145 1.79 -3.62 -8.89
CA THR A 145 1.91 -2.27 -9.46
C THR A 145 2.66 -2.27 -10.79
N SER A 146 2.77 -1.09 -11.40
CA SER A 146 3.56 -0.85 -12.62
C SER A 146 5.02 -1.33 -12.50
N GLY A 147 5.52 -1.43 -11.27
CA GLY A 147 6.90 -1.81 -10.95
C GLY A 147 7.89 -0.63 -11.01
N VAL A 148 7.45 0.54 -11.46
CA VAL A 148 8.20 1.80 -11.46
C VAL A 148 8.10 2.43 -10.07
N ILE A 149 8.87 1.88 -9.13
CA ILE A 149 8.79 2.29 -7.73
C ILE A 149 9.40 3.68 -7.56
N CYS A 150 8.54 4.61 -7.17
CA CYS A 150 8.89 5.98 -6.90
C CYS A 150 9.00 6.26 -5.39
N VAL A 151 9.66 7.37 -5.05
CA VAL A 151 9.66 7.90 -3.68
C VAL A 151 9.49 9.41 -3.70
N GLY A 152 8.37 9.90 -3.20
CA GLY A 152 8.15 11.32 -2.97
C GLY A 152 9.05 11.80 -1.84
N MET A 153 9.77 12.90 -2.06
CA MET A 153 10.68 13.50 -1.08
C MET A 153 10.57 15.02 -1.11
N ARG A 154 10.84 15.66 0.03
CA ARG A 154 10.99 17.12 0.07
C ARG A 154 12.17 17.57 -0.79
N GLY A 155 12.03 18.74 -1.40
CA GLY A 155 13.10 19.33 -2.21
C GLY A 155 14.42 19.49 -1.45
N GLU A 156 14.36 19.87 -0.18
CA GLU A 156 15.52 20.06 0.69
C GLU A 156 16.34 18.76 0.89
N ASP A 157 15.66 17.61 0.99
CA ASP A 157 16.33 16.32 1.13
C ASP A 157 17.00 15.89 -0.18
N LEU A 158 16.33 16.11 -1.31
CA LEU A 158 16.89 15.85 -2.63
C LEU A 158 18.11 16.75 -2.91
N ASP A 159 18.04 18.03 -2.52
CA ASP A 159 19.14 18.98 -2.65
C ASP A 159 20.33 18.57 -1.76
N ARG A 160 20.08 18.20 -0.50
CA ARG A 160 21.09 17.67 0.43
C ARG A 160 21.78 16.42 -0.12
N LEU A 161 21.03 15.52 -0.75
CA LEU A 161 21.54 14.29 -1.36
C LEU A 161 22.12 14.48 -2.77
N GLN A 162 22.09 15.71 -3.29
CA GLN A 162 22.52 16.08 -4.64
C GLN A 162 21.87 15.20 -5.71
N ILE A 163 20.55 14.99 -5.62
CA ILE A 163 19.76 14.24 -6.59
C ILE A 163 18.96 15.25 -7.43
N PRO A 164 19.51 15.76 -8.54
CA PRO A 164 18.85 16.79 -9.34
C PRO A 164 17.67 16.23 -10.12
N LEU A 165 16.79 17.11 -10.61
CA LEU A 165 15.73 16.77 -11.56
C LEU A 165 16.32 16.06 -12.79
N MET A 166 15.59 15.10 -13.34
CA MET A 166 16.02 14.30 -14.50
C MET A 166 16.13 15.16 -15.76
N VAL A 167 15.21 16.12 -15.90
CA VAL A 167 15.17 17.09 -16.97
C VAL A 167 14.99 18.48 -16.37
N GLU A 168 15.42 19.51 -17.10
CA GLU A 168 15.17 20.89 -16.68
C GLU A 168 13.66 21.17 -16.60
N PRO A 169 13.17 21.97 -15.63
CA PRO A 169 11.73 22.22 -15.46
C PRO A 169 11.00 22.70 -16.71
N LYS A 170 11.67 23.55 -17.51
CA LYS A 170 11.11 24.08 -18.76
C LYS A 170 10.95 23.03 -19.86
N SER A 171 11.73 21.95 -19.77
CA SER A 171 11.76 20.84 -20.73
C SER A 171 10.96 19.63 -20.24
N ASN A 172 10.34 19.69 -19.06
CA ASN A 172 9.50 18.61 -18.56
C ASN A 172 8.16 18.60 -19.29
N GLU A 173 8.04 17.88 -20.39
CA GLU A 173 6.83 17.78 -21.23
C GLU A 173 5.79 16.78 -20.71
N ASP A 174 6.02 16.15 -19.55
CA ASP A 174 5.06 15.26 -18.90
C ASP A 174 3.70 15.95 -18.69
N SER A 175 2.62 15.22 -18.98
CA SER A 175 1.26 15.77 -18.94
C SER A 175 0.86 16.28 -17.54
N MET A 176 1.32 15.60 -16.48
CA MET A 176 1.08 15.93 -15.08
C MET A 176 2.24 16.70 -14.43
N ARG A 177 3.25 17.05 -15.24
CA ARG A 177 4.52 17.67 -14.85
C ARG A 177 5.16 16.96 -13.66
N THR A 178 5.13 15.62 -13.66
CA THR A 178 5.71 14.79 -12.60
C THR A 178 7.21 15.08 -12.47
N ALA A 179 7.64 15.43 -11.26
CA ALA A 179 8.96 15.98 -11.00
C ALA A 179 10.01 14.89 -10.74
N PHE A 180 10.24 14.04 -11.74
CA PHE A 180 11.26 12.99 -11.68
C PHE A 180 12.65 13.56 -11.47
N THR A 181 13.42 12.92 -10.58
CA THR A 181 14.85 13.15 -10.42
C THR A 181 15.67 12.08 -11.13
N VAL A 182 16.99 12.27 -11.19
CA VAL A 182 17.91 11.19 -11.57
C VAL A 182 17.64 9.98 -10.66
N THR A 183 17.56 8.79 -11.27
CA THR A 183 17.32 7.54 -10.54
C THR A 183 18.53 7.15 -9.69
N VAL A 184 18.29 6.39 -8.63
CA VAL A 184 19.33 6.07 -7.65
C VAL A 184 19.26 4.62 -7.16
N ASP A 185 20.42 4.12 -6.76
CA ASP A 185 20.57 2.91 -5.94
C ASP A 185 21.50 3.22 -4.78
N LEU A 186 21.27 2.60 -3.63
CA LEU A 186 22.25 2.57 -2.55
C LEU A 186 23.49 1.78 -3.00
N LYS A 187 24.69 2.27 -2.68
CA LYS A 187 25.97 1.67 -3.10
C LYS A 187 26.40 0.45 -2.30
N LYS A 188 26.23 0.51 -0.98
CA LYS A 188 26.73 -0.49 -0.04
C LYS A 188 25.58 -1.25 0.56
N GLY A 189 25.72 -2.57 0.69
CA GLY A 189 24.66 -3.44 1.23
C GLY A 189 23.60 -3.84 0.20
N THR A 190 23.83 -3.53 -1.07
CA THR A 190 23.02 -3.93 -2.24
C THR A 190 23.89 -4.68 -3.24
N THR A 191 23.26 -5.26 -4.25
CA THR A 191 23.91 -5.99 -5.34
C THR A 191 23.72 -5.27 -6.66
N THR A 192 22.68 -5.63 -7.42
CA THR A 192 22.33 -5.02 -8.70
C THR A 192 21.33 -3.87 -8.55
N GLY A 193 20.73 -3.69 -7.37
CA GLY A 193 19.79 -2.60 -7.10
C GLY A 193 18.32 -2.96 -7.34
N ILE A 194 18.02 -3.90 -8.24
CA ILE A 194 16.64 -4.14 -8.71
C ILE A 194 15.79 -5.04 -7.80
N SER A 195 16.44 -5.86 -6.98
CA SER A 195 15.73 -6.81 -6.11
C SER A 195 14.84 -6.06 -5.11
N ALA A 196 13.80 -6.72 -4.58
CA ALA A 196 12.94 -6.10 -3.57
C ALA A 196 13.73 -5.71 -2.31
N SER A 197 14.75 -6.49 -1.93
CA SER A 197 15.63 -6.15 -0.81
C SER A 197 16.52 -4.95 -1.09
N ASP A 198 17.08 -4.86 -2.29
CA ASP A 198 17.98 -3.76 -2.67
C ASP A 198 17.19 -2.46 -2.79
N ARG A 199 16.02 -2.51 -3.44
CA ARG A 199 15.09 -1.37 -3.50
C ARG A 199 14.62 -0.92 -2.12
N ALA A 200 14.24 -1.85 -1.24
CA ALA A 200 13.87 -1.50 0.13
C ALA A 200 15.04 -0.85 0.90
N ALA A 201 16.28 -1.31 0.71
CA ALA A 201 17.45 -0.71 1.33
C ALA A 201 17.72 0.71 0.81
N THR A 202 17.59 0.93 -0.51
CA THR A 202 17.68 2.26 -1.13
C THR A 202 16.62 3.21 -0.58
N LEU A 203 15.37 2.78 -0.49
CA LEU A 203 14.25 3.60 0.01
C LEU A 203 14.47 4.03 1.47
N ARG A 204 14.86 3.10 2.35
CA ARG A 204 15.18 3.45 3.75
C ARG A 204 16.37 4.40 3.85
N ALA A 205 17.39 4.22 3.01
CA ALA A 205 18.54 5.12 2.98
C ALA A 205 18.16 6.52 2.49
N LEU A 206 17.26 6.65 1.51
CA LEU A 206 16.77 7.96 1.04
C LEU A 206 16.00 8.71 2.14
N ALA A 207 15.24 7.99 2.96
CA ALA A 207 14.51 8.57 4.10
C ALA A 207 15.39 8.93 5.31
N ASP A 208 16.62 8.42 5.36
CA ASP A 208 17.53 8.64 6.49
C ASP A 208 18.14 10.07 6.45
N PRO A 209 17.92 10.91 7.48
CA PRO A 209 18.51 12.25 7.53
C PRO A 209 20.05 12.24 7.62
N GLN A 210 20.66 11.11 8.01
CA GLN A 210 22.12 10.95 8.07
C GLN A 210 22.74 10.53 6.74
N SER A 211 21.92 10.21 5.74
CA SER A 211 22.44 9.85 4.42
C SER A 211 23.16 11.01 3.76
N THR A 212 24.18 10.68 2.97
CA THR A 212 25.00 11.64 2.23
C THR A 212 24.98 11.35 0.73
N PRO A 213 25.25 12.34 -0.14
CA PRO A 213 25.29 12.15 -1.59
C PRO A 213 26.16 10.97 -2.04
N GLY A 214 27.28 10.77 -1.35
CA GLY A 214 28.27 9.73 -1.65
C GLY A 214 27.75 8.30 -1.51
N MET A 215 26.63 8.09 -0.83
CA MET A 215 26.03 6.77 -0.59
C MET A 215 25.27 6.21 -1.81
N PHE A 216 24.92 7.04 -2.79
CA PHE A 216 24.04 6.66 -3.89
C PHE A 216 24.74 6.62 -5.24
N ASN A 217 24.50 5.56 -6.00
CA ASN A 217 24.76 5.50 -7.45
C ASN A 217 23.71 6.33 -8.19
N LYS A 218 24.12 6.88 -9.33
CA LYS A 218 23.29 7.62 -10.29
C LYS A 218 23.77 7.21 -11.69
N PRO A 219 22.97 6.55 -12.54
CA PRO A 219 21.57 6.13 -12.30
C PRO A 219 21.44 4.94 -11.32
N GLY A 220 20.20 4.53 -11.06
CA GLY A 220 19.82 3.31 -10.36
C GLY A 220 18.35 2.92 -10.64
N HIS A 221 17.71 2.19 -9.72
CA HIS A 221 16.40 1.57 -9.94
C HIS A 221 15.25 2.11 -9.07
N ILE A 222 15.53 3.06 -8.17
CA ILE A 222 14.51 3.86 -7.49
C ILE A 222 14.38 5.21 -8.20
N PHE A 223 13.15 5.70 -8.30
CA PHE A 223 12.79 6.96 -8.97
C PHE A 223 12.35 8.01 -7.94
N PRO A 224 13.26 8.83 -7.38
CA PRO A 224 12.84 9.89 -6.48
C PRO A 224 12.03 10.96 -7.23
N LEU A 225 11.02 11.49 -6.55
CA LEU A 225 10.11 12.51 -7.04
C LEU A 225 10.19 13.73 -6.10
N ARG A 226 10.34 14.91 -6.69
CA ARG A 226 10.38 16.16 -5.93
C ARG A 226 8.96 16.62 -5.59
N CYS A 227 8.60 16.52 -4.32
CA CYS A 227 7.34 17.04 -3.79
C CYS A 227 7.30 18.56 -3.86
N ARG A 228 6.13 19.12 -4.20
CA ARG A 228 5.90 20.57 -4.07
C ARG A 228 5.84 21.01 -2.60
N PRO A 229 6.32 22.22 -2.24
CA PRO A 229 6.39 22.66 -0.85
C PRO A 229 5.03 22.74 -0.14
N GLY A 230 3.95 23.09 -0.85
CA GLY A 230 2.60 23.14 -0.29
C GLY A 230 1.86 21.80 -0.25
N GLY A 231 2.52 20.69 -0.57
CA GLY A 231 1.94 19.35 -0.49
C GLY A 231 0.68 19.19 -1.33
N VAL A 232 -0.26 18.36 -0.86
CA VAL A 232 -1.50 18.06 -1.59
C VAL A 232 -2.39 19.28 -1.77
N CYS A 233 -2.25 20.29 -0.91
CA CYS A 233 -2.96 21.56 -1.02
C CYS A 233 -2.45 22.43 -2.18
N GLU A 234 -1.20 22.25 -2.62
CA GLU A 234 -0.64 22.92 -3.80
C GLU A 234 -0.76 22.07 -5.07
N ARG A 235 -0.53 20.76 -4.97
CA ARG A 235 -0.69 19.80 -6.06
C ARG A 235 -1.32 18.51 -5.50
N PRO A 236 -2.58 18.20 -5.82
CA PRO A 236 -3.27 17.01 -5.33
C PRO A 236 -2.84 15.75 -6.10
N GLY A 237 -1.55 15.42 -6.06
CA GLY A 237 -0.99 14.23 -6.71
C GLY A 237 -0.41 13.22 -5.72
N HIS A 238 -0.20 11.99 -6.19
CA HIS A 238 0.32 10.89 -5.37
C HIS A 238 1.70 11.19 -4.73
N THR A 239 2.57 11.92 -5.44
CA THR A 239 3.85 12.39 -4.89
C THR A 239 3.65 13.18 -3.60
N GLU A 240 2.82 14.21 -3.64
CA GLU A 240 2.54 15.07 -2.49
C GLU A 240 1.83 14.28 -1.39
N ALA A 241 0.83 13.48 -1.75
CA ALA A 241 0.11 12.64 -0.78
C ALA A 241 1.05 11.70 -0.02
N SER A 242 2.03 11.12 -0.69
CA SER A 242 3.01 10.22 -0.06
C SER A 242 3.87 10.92 1.00
N VAL A 243 4.24 12.18 0.78
CA VAL A 243 5.06 12.98 1.70
C VAL A 243 4.21 13.50 2.86
N ASP A 244 3.00 13.97 2.57
CA ASP A 244 2.08 14.51 3.59
C ASP A 244 1.59 13.41 4.53
N LEU A 245 1.22 12.23 4.01
CA LEU A 245 0.86 11.07 4.85
C LEU A 245 2.00 10.69 5.79
N ALA A 246 3.23 10.68 5.28
CA ALA A 246 4.40 10.38 6.11
C ALA A 246 4.62 11.44 7.19
N ALA A 247 4.50 12.73 6.86
CA ALA A 247 4.64 13.80 7.83
C ALA A 247 3.53 13.76 8.91
N LEU A 248 2.27 13.60 8.51
CA LEU A 248 1.12 13.54 9.42
C LEU A 248 1.16 12.30 10.34
N ALA A 249 1.66 11.17 9.85
CA ALA A 249 1.85 9.96 10.63
C ALA A 249 3.03 10.05 11.63
N GLY A 250 3.83 11.12 11.59
CA GLY A 250 5.03 11.28 12.40
C GLY A 250 6.24 10.47 11.89
N CYS A 251 6.19 10.02 10.63
CA CYS A 251 7.29 9.36 9.94
C CYS A 251 8.25 10.40 9.30
N ARG A 252 9.38 9.92 8.77
CA ARG A 252 10.25 10.71 7.88
C ARG A 252 9.46 11.13 6.64
N PRO A 253 9.53 12.40 6.21
CA PRO A 253 8.72 12.94 5.11
C PRO A 253 9.22 12.47 3.72
N ALA A 254 9.23 11.15 3.54
CA ALA A 254 9.55 10.44 2.32
C ALA A 254 8.60 9.24 2.19
N GLY A 255 7.81 9.19 1.12
CA GLY A 255 6.80 8.16 0.89
C GLY A 255 7.07 7.38 -0.39
N VAL A 256 7.07 6.04 -0.30
CA VAL A 256 7.14 5.15 -1.46
C VAL A 256 5.77 5.13 -2.14
N LEU A 257 5.73 5.18 -3.46
CA LEU A 257 4.48 5.11 -4.23
C LEU A 257 4.69 4.35 -5.56
N CYS A 258 3.65 3.65 -6.00
CA CYS A 258 3.61 2.95 -7.28
C CYS A 258 2.16 2.58 -7.64
N GLU A 259 1.80 2.79 -8.90
CA GLU A 259 0.44 2.72 -9.42
C GLU A 259 -0.03 1.27 -9.53
N ILE A 260 -1.22 0.95 -9.02
CA ILE A 260 -1.78 -0.40 -9.05
C ILE A 260 -2.28 -0.73 -10.46
N VAL A 261 -1.88 -1.91 -10.95
CA VAL A 261 -2.25 -2.39 -12.28
C VAL A 261 -3.04 -3.70 -12.18
N ASN A 262 -3.96 -3.89 -13.12
CA ASN A 262 -4.63 -5.17 -13.33
C ASN A 262 -3.66 -6.16 -13.99
N ASP A 263 -3.91 -7.47 -13.82
CA ASP A 263 -3.07 -8.52 -14.43
C ASP A 263 -3.07 -8.49 -15.97
N ASP A 264 -4.03 -7.80 -16.61
CA ASP A 264 -4.07 -7.58 -18.06
C ASP A 264 -3.26 -6.36 -18.53
N GLY A 265 -2.63 -5.64 -17.60
CA GLY A 265 -1.80 -4.47 -17.86
C GLY A 265 -2.58 -3.14 -17.89
N THR A 266 -3.90 -3.15 -17.72
CA THR A 266 -4.67 -1.92 -17.55
C THR A 266 -4.52 -1.34 -16.14
N MET A 267 -4.75 -0.05 -15.98
CA MET A 267 -4.72 0.60 -14.65
C MET A 267 -5.96 0.20 -13.85
N ALA A 268 -5.78 -0.11 -12.56
CA ALA A 268 -6.90 -0.38 -11.65
C ALA A 268 -7.65 0.92 -11.35
N ARG A 269 -8.98 0.88 -11.43
CA ARG A 269 -9.89 1.98 -11.15
C ARG A 269 -10.62 1.76 -9.82
N THR A 270 -11.39 2.75 -9.39
CA THR A 270 -12.04 2.77 -8.06
C THR A 270 -12.69 1.44 -7.63
N PRO A 271 -13.50 0.75 -8.46
CA PRO A 271 -14.08 -0.53 -8.05
C PRO A 271 -13.04 -1.64 -7.84
N GLU A 272 -12.01 -1.72 -8.69
CA GLU A 272 -10.92 -2.69 -8.52
C GLU A 272 -10.06 -2.35 -7.30
N LEU A 273 -9.79 -1.08 -7.04
CA LEU A 273 -8.98 -0.59 -5.93
C LEU A 273 -9.65 -0.85 -4.57
N LEU A 274 -10.96 -0.60 -4.46
CA LEU A 274 -11.74 -0.95 -3.26
C LEU A 274 -11.73 -2.45 -3.01
N ARG A 275 -11.88 -3.26 -4.08
CA ARG A 275 -11.78 -4.72 -3.98
C ARG A 275 -10.38 -5.16 -3.58
N PHE A 276 -9.34 -4.55 -4.14
CA PHE A 276 -7.94 -4.83 -3.84
C PHE A 276 -7.66 -4.56 -2.36
N GLY A 277 -8.07 -3.40 -1.85
CA GLY A 277 -8.00 -3.05 -0.43
C GLY A 277 -8.68 -4.10 0.46
N ALA A 278 -9.90 -4.50 0.14
CA ALA A 278 -10.63 -5.52 0.90
C ALA A 278 -9.96 -6.90 0.89
N VAL A 279 -9.44 -7.34 -0.26
CA VAL A 279 -8.76 -8.64 -0.43
C VAL A 279 -7.46 -8.68 0.38
N HIS A 280 -6.68 -7.60 0.33
CA HIS A 280 -5.38 -7.52 0.98
C HIS A 280 -5.43 -6.98 2.41
N GLY A 281 -6.59 -6.51 2.87
CA GLY A 281 -6.76 -5.93 4.20
C GLY A 281 -6.07 -4.57 4.34
N LEU A 282 -6.06 -3.77 3.27
CA LEU A 282 -5.46 -2.43 3.24
C LEU A 282 -6.55 -1.36 3.39
N HIS A 283 -6.20 -0.28 4.07
CA HIS A 283 -7.03 0.92 4.08
C HIS A 283 -6.96 1.61 2.72
N VAL A 284 -8.11 2.09 2.27
CA VAL A 284 -8.27 2.84 1.01
C VAL A 284 -8.74 4.23 1.35
N ILE A 285 -8.04 5.25 0.85
CA ILE A 285 -8.34 6.67 1.08
C ILE A 285 -8.30 7.45 -0.24
N THR A 286 -8.79 8.69 -0.22
CA THR A 286 -8.70 9.62 -1.36
C THR A 286 -7.80 10.81 -1.02
N ILE A 287 -7.13 11.37 -2.03
CA ILE A 287 -6.38 12.64 -1.88
C ILE A 287 -7.32 13.77 -1.46
N LYS A 288 -8.56 13.77 -1.95
CA LYS A 288 -9.59 14.73 -1.55
C LYS A 288 -9.88 14.72 -0.05
N ASP A 289 -10.04 13.55 0.54
CA ASP A 289 -10.25 13.40 1.99
C ASP A 289 -9.00 13.85 2.77
N LEU A 290 -7.79 13.57 2.24
CA LEU A 290 -6.52 14.02 2.83
C LEU A 290 -6.38 15.56 2.81
N VAL A 291 -6.69 16.22 1.69
CA VAL A 291 -6.69 17.68 1.58
C VAL A 291 -7.67 18.28 2.60
N SER A 292 -8.88 17.72 2.68
CA SER A 292 -9.92 18.18 3.61
C SER A 292 -9.45 18.05 5.07
N HIS A 293 -8.78 16.95 5.41
CA HIS A 293 -8.21 16.72 6.74
C HIS A 293 -7.14 17.77 7.10
N ILE A 294 -6.19 18.05 6.21
CA ILE A 294 -5.11 19.02 6.43
C ILE A 294 -5.65 20.45 6.61
N GLN A 295 -6.63 20.84 5.79
CA GLN A 295 -7.24 22.16 5.88
C GLN A 295 -7.92 22.38 7.23
N GLN A 296 -8.65 21.38 7.72
CA GLN A 296 -9.32 21.42 9.02
C GLN A 296 -8.33 21.48 10.19
N GLU A 297 -7.22 20.73 10.15
CA GLU A 297 -6.18 20.80 11.20
C GLU A 297 -5.52 22.18 11.26
N THR A 298 -5.31 22.81 10.11
CA THR A 298 -4.70 24.14 9.99
C THR A 298 -5.63 25.22 10.56
N GLU A 299 -6.92 25.18 10.20
CA GLU A 299 -7.95 26.10 10.70
C GLU A 299 -8.20 25.91 12.21
N GLY A 300 -8.22 24.66 12.68
CA GLY A 300 -8.38 24.33 14.10
C GLY A 300 -7.20 24.79 14.96
N THR A 301 -5.98 24.80 14.40
CA THR A 301 -4.78 25.33 15.08
C THR A 301 -4.81 26.86 15.13
N ALA A 302 -5.21 27.52 14.03
CA ALA A 302 -5.33 28.98 13.97
C ALA A 302 -6.43 29.54 14.90
N THR A 303 -7.49 28.79 15.16
CA THR A 303 -8.59 29.19 16.06
C THR A 303 -8.25 29.01 17.54
N ARG A 304 -7.21 28.22 17.87
CA ARG A 304 -6.78 27.91 19.24
C ARG A 304 -5.55 28.73 19.69
N ALA A 305 -4.95 29.51 18.80
CA ALA A 305 -3.80 30.39 19.06
C ALA A 305 -4.27 31.83 19.33
#